data_AF-A0A1H9WRL1-F1
#
_entry.id   AF-A0A1H9WRL1-F1
#
_cell.length_a   1.000
_cell.length_b   1.000
_cell.length_c   1.000
_cell.angle_alpha   90.00
_cell.angle_beta   90.00
_cell.angle_gamma   90.00
#
_symmetry.space_group_name_H-M   'P 1'
#
loop_
_entity.id
_entity.type
_entity.pdbx_description
1 polymer ?
#
loop_
_entity_poly.entity_id
_entity_poly.type
_entity_poly.pdbx_seq_one_letter_code
_entity_poly.pdbx_strand_id
1 'polypeptide(L)'
;MSNTIPSTVVLTPLHHEPRRIRPPFNVESQQPDDHRPGETNDDWRARNRADQVAALLEALDGIELGAHDHRIVEWLAGWDTSVIGTVASLFYRARAVDGDR
;
A
#
# COMPACT_ATOMS: atom_id res chain seq x y z
N MET A 1 -30.16 -8.28 -0.19
CA MET A 1 -28.79 -8.40 0.37
C MET A 1 -28.19 -7.00 0.33
N SER A 2 -28.14 -6.32 1.47
CA SER A 2 -27.65 -4.94 1.55
C SER A 2 -26.14 -4.91 1.37
N ASN A 3 -25.67 -4.21 0.35
CA ASN A 3 -24.26 -3.99 0.11
C ASN A 3 -23.82 -2.81 0.99
N THR A 4 -23.26 -3.11 2.17
CA THR A 4 -22.67 -2.12 3.06
C THR A 4 -21.52 -1.44 2.34
N ILE A 5 -21.68 -0.15 2.03
CA ILE A 5 -20.60 0.71 1.52
C ILE A 5 -19.50 0.71 2.62
N PRO A 6 -18.26 0.27 2.34
CA PRO A 6 -17.23 0.29 3.36
C PRO A 6 -16.90 1.75 3.71
N SER A 7 -16.66 1.95 5.01
CA SER A 7 -16.26 3.17 5.70
C SER A 7 -15.43 4.14 4.85
N THR A 8 -15.79 5.42 4.92
CA THR A 8 -15.01 6.56 4.39
C THR A 8 -13.52 6.34 4.64
N VAL A 9 -12.74 6.18 3.57
CA VAL A 9 -11.28 6.04 3.66
C VAL A 9 -10.72 7.37 4.19
N VAL A 10 -10.27 7.37 5.44
CA VAL A 10 -9.69 8.56 6.06
C VAL A 10 -8.22 8.70 5.62
N LEU A 11 -7.95 9.69 4.77
CA LEU A 11 -6.62 10.02 4.24
C LEU A 11 -5.99 11.20 5.00
N THR A 12 -5.76 11.06 6.30
CA THR A 12 -5.10 12.09 7.12
C THR A 12 -3.57 11.95 7.10
N PRO A 13 -2.82 12.98 7.52
CA PRO A 13 -1.40 12.85 7.82
C PRO A 13 -1.13 11.68 8.79
N LEU A 14 0.01 11.02 8.62
CA LEU A 14 0.46 9.96 9.53
C LEU A 14 1.23 10.60 10.69
N HIS A 15 0.83 10.28 11.92
CA HIS A 15 1.55 10.68 13.15
C HIS A 15 2.36 9.53 13.76
N HIS A 16 2.14 8.31 13.25
CA HIS A 16 2.82 7.09 13.65
C HIS A 16 3.19 6.28 12.42
N GLU A 17 4.15 5.38 12.59
CA GLU A 17 4.60 4.45 11.57
C GLU A 17 3.42 3.59 11.06
N PRO A 18 3.11 3.60 9.76
CA PRO A 18 2.01 2.81 9.23
C PRO A 18 2.39 1.32 9.25
N ARG A 19 1.45 0.49 9.71
CA ARG A 19 1.60 -0.97 9.64
C ARG A 19 0.91 -1.60 8.44
N ARG A 20 0.30 -0.77 7.58
CA ARG A 20 -0.45 -1.18 6.39
C ARG A 20 0.10 -0.47 5.17
N ILE A 21 0.13 -1.21 4.06
CA ILE A 21 0.51 -0.67 2.74
C ILE A 21 -0.68 -0.11 1.95
N ARG A 22 -1.90 -0.24 2.48
CA ARG A 22 -3.15 0.28 1.90
C ARG A 22 -4.02 0.97 2.96
N PRO A 23 -4.93 1.88 2.57
CA PRO A 23 -5.80 2.54 3.52
C PRO A 23 -6.71 1.60 4.32
N PRO A 24 -7.18 2.02 5.51
CA PRO A 24 -6.68 3.15 6.28
C PRO A 24 -5.25 2.91 6.77
N PHE A 25 -4.37 3.90 6.63
CA PHE A 25 -2.94 3.79 6.97
C PHE A 25 -2.63 4.03 8.46
N ASN A 26 -3.54 4.71 9.17
CA ASN A 26 -3.39 5.14 10.56
C ASN A 26 -3.92 4.12 11.58
N VAL A 27 -4.30 2.92 11.15
CA VAL A 27 -4.76 1.86 12.04
C VAL A 27 -3.64 0.84 12.27
N GLU A 28 -3.60 0.27 13.47
CA GLU A 28 -2.74 -0.87 13.73
C GLU A 28 -3.15 -2.05 12.83
N SER A 29 -2.15 -2.72 12.25
CA SER A 29 -2.38 -4.01 11.60
C SER A 29 -2.58 -5.07 12.66
N GLN A 30 -3.77 -5.66 12.70
CA GLN A 30 -4.06 -6.84 13.49
C GLN A 30 -3.60 -8.14 12.81
N GLN A 31 -2.93 -8.09 11.66
CA GLN A 31 -2.58 -9.32 10.95
C GLN A 31 -1.53 -10.11 11.75
N PRO A 32 -1.87 -11.33 12.21
CA PRO A 32 -0.88 -12.25 12.74
C PRO A 32 0.05 -12.69 11.61
N ASP A 33 1.12 -13.38 11.98
CA ASP A 33 2.06 -14.01 11.04
C ASP A 33 1.32 -14.64 9.85
N ASP A 34 1.43 -14.04 8.66
CA ASP A 34 0.58 -14.33 7.49
C ASP A 34 1.17 -15.43 6.58
N HIS A 35 2.12 -16.20 7.12
CA HIS A 35 2.64 -17.39 6.47
C HIS A 35 1.49 -18.37 6.21
N ARG A 36 1.37 -18.81 4.96
CA ARG A 36 0.41 -19.84 4.59
C ARG A 36 0.94 -21.21 5.02
N PRO A 37 0.07 -22.17 5.38
CA PRO A 37 0.50 -23.53 5.68
C PRO A 37 1.30 -24.13 4.52
N GLY A 38 2.54 -24.57 4.80
CA GLY A 38 3.43 -25.16 3.81
C GLY A 38 4.15 -24.16 2.89
N GLU A 39 3.98 -22.86 3.09
CA GLU A 39 4.70 -21.82 2.35
C GLU A 39 6.16 -21.74 2.80
N THR A 40 7.09 -21.65 1.85
CA THR A 40 8.49 -21.39 2.17
C THR A 40 8.69 -19.89 2.46
N ASN A 41 9.79 -19.54 3.12
CA ASN A 41 10.14 -18.12 3.34
C ASN A 41 10.31 -17.36 2.02
N ASP A 42 10.78 -18.02 0.96
CA ASP A 42 10.99 -17.38 -0.35
C ASP A 42 9.65 -17.14 -1.05
N ASP A 43 8.71 -18.08 -0.96
CA ASP A 43 7.34 -17.92 -1.46
C ASP A 43 6.64 -16.77 -0.73
N TRP A 44 6.76 -16.73 0.59
CA TRP A 44 6.22 -15.65 1.41
C TRP A 44 6.82 -14.29 1.02
N ARG A 45 8.15 -14.20 0.86
CA ARG A 45 8.82 -12.98 0.41
C ARG A 45 8.38 -12.55 -0.97
N ALA A 46 8.29 -13.47 -1.93
CA ALA A 46 7.85 -13.18 -3.30
C ALA A 46 6.40 -12.67 -3.32
N ARG A 47 5.51 -13.30 -2.55
CA ARG A 47 4.11 -12.87 -2.41
C ARG A 47 4.00 -11.49 -1.75
N ASN A 48 4.70 -11.28 -0.64
CA ASN A 48 4.70 -9.99 0.06
C ASN A 48 5.23 -8.88 -0.86
N ARG A 49 6.30 -9.16 -1.61
CA ARG A 49 6.88 -8.25 -2.59
C ARG A 49 5.90 -7.89 -3.70
N ALA A 50 5.17 -8.87 -4.22
CA ALA A 50 4.16 -8.64 -5.25
C ALA A 50 2.99 -7.79 -4.71
N ASP A 51 2.56 -8.02 -3.47
CA ASP A 51 1.51 -7.22 -2.84
C ASP A 51 1.96 -5.78 -2.58
N GLN A 52 3.21 -5.59 -2.19
CA GLN A 52 3.84 -4.27 -2.02
C GLN A 52 3.92 -3.49 -3.34
N VAL A 53 4.29 -4.16 -4.44
CA VAL A 53 4.24 -3.56 -5.79
C VAL A 53 2.82 -3.17 -6.16
N ALA A 54 1.85 -4.08 -5.96
CA ALA A 54 0.45 -3.81 -6.26
C ALA A 54 -0.09 -2.61 -5.48
N ALA A 55 0.22 -2.50 -4.18
CA ALA A 55 -0.22 -1.38 -3.35
C ALA A 55 0.33 -0.02 -3.82
N LEU A 56 1.60 0.03 -4.26
CA LEU A 56 2.19 1.25 -4.83
C LEU A 56 1.56 1.60 -6.18
N LEU A 57 1.31 0.62 -7.04
CA LEU A 57 0.64 0.84 -8.33
C LEU A 57 -0.81 1.29 -8.17
N GLU A 58 -1.55 0.73 -7.20
CA GLU A 58 -2.91 1.18 -6.85
C GLU A 58 -2.91 2.64 -6.39
N ALA A 59 -1.90 3.06 -5.61
CA ALA A 59 -1.78 4.44 -5.15
C ALA A 59 -1.40 5.42 -6.29
N LEU A 60 -0.79 4.92 -7.35
CA LEU A 60 -0.39 5.65 -8.57
C LEU A 60 -1.41 5.50 -9.72
N ASP A 61 -2.58 4.90 -9.48
CA ASP A 61 -3.56 4.63 -10.53
C ASP A 61 -3.94 5.90 -11.32
N GLY A 62 -3.97 5.79 -12.65
CA GLY A 62 -4.21 6.91 -13.56
C GLY A 62 -2.99 7.79 -13.87
N ILE A 63 -1.80 7.47 -13.36
CA ILE A 63 -0.54 8.08 -13.78
C ILE A 63 0.13 7.17 -14.81
N GLU A 64 0.54 7.72 -15.96
CA GLU A 64 1.35 6.99 -16.94
C GLU A 64 2.76 6.77 -16.37
N LEU A 65 3.21 5.51 -16.29
CA LEU A 65 4.51 5.13 -15.76
C LEU A 65 5.44 4.65 -16.86
N GLY A 66 6.64 5.20 -16.91
CA GLY A 66 7.71 4.72 -17.76
C GLY A 66 8.44 3.51 -17.18
N ALA A 67 9.31 2.90 -17.98
CA ALA A 67 10.09 1.74 -17.55
C ALA A 67 10.98 2.03 -16.33
N HIS A 68 11.48 3.26 -16.18
CA HIS A 68 12.25 3.64 -15.00
C HIS A 68 11.37 3.75 -13.76
N ASP A 69 10.17 4.31 -13.88
CA ASP A 69 9.23 4.43 -12.76
C ASP A 69 8.81 3.05 -12.25
N HIS A 70 8.52 2.12 -13.17
CA HIS A 70 8.29 0.72 -12.82
C HIS A 70 9.46 0.12 -12.06
N ARG A 71 10.70 0.34 -12.51
CA ARG A 71 11.89 -0.11 -11.78
C ARG A 71 12.01 0.53 -10.40
N ILE A 72 11.62 1.79 -10.24
CA ILE A 72 11.61 2.47 -8.94
C ILE A 72 10.52 1.90 -8.02
N VAL A 73 9.32 1.60 -8.54
CA VAL A 73 8.27 0.90 -7.78
C VAL A 73 8.75 -0.47 -7.34
N GLU A 74 9.35 -1.22 -8.27
CA GLU A 74 9.99 -2.49 -7.96
C GLU A 74 11.18 -2.32 -7.03
N TRP A 75 11.87 -1.19 -6.93
CA TRP A 75 12.90 -1.01 -5.90
C TRP A 75 12.28 -0.67 -4.54
N LEU A 76 11.30 0.22 -4.53
CA LEU A 76 10.60 0.70 -3.33
C LEU A 76 9.87 -0.42 -2.58
N ALA A 77 9.22 -1.33 -3.29
CA ALA A 77 8.53 -2.44 -2.65
C ALA A 77 9.49 -3.43 -1.95
N GLY A 78 10.82 -3.21 -1.98
CA GLY A 78 11.80 -4.05 -1.26
C GLY A 78 12.08 -3.54 0.15
N TRP A 79 11.57 -2.36 0.46
CA TRP A 79 11.66 -1.75 1.78
C TRP A 79 10.58 -2.32 2.71
N ASP A 80 10.67 -1.96 3.98
CA ASP A 80 9.72 -2.37 4.99
C ASP A 80 8.34 -1.71 4.81
N THR A 81 7.35 -2.28 5.48
CA THR A 81 5.95 -1.83 5.45
C THR A 81 5.78 -0.36 5.80
N SER A 82 6.62 0.20 6.67
CA SER A 82 6.49 1.61 7.07
C SER A 82 6.82 2.57 5.95
N VAL A 83 7.88 2.27 5.21
CA VAL A 83 8.31 3.07 4.07
C VAL A 83 7.25 3.01 2.99
N ILE A 84 6.82 1.81 2.63
CA ILE A 84 5.84 1.59 1.55
C ILE A 84 4.49 2.21 1.92
N GLY A 85 4.00 1.96 3.14
CA GLY A 85 2.75 2.54 3.63
C GLY A 85 2.79 4.07 3.68
N THR A 86 3.93 4.66 4.05
CA THR A 86 4.10 6.13 4.06
C THR A 86 4.07 6.70 2.64
N VAL A 87 4.78 6.08 1.69
CA VAL A 87 4.81 6.51 0.29
C VAL A 87 3.44 6.37 -0.37
N ALA A 88 2.78 5.22 -0.23
CA ALA A 88 1.42 5.02 -0.74
C ALA A 88 0.44 6.05 -0.15
N SER A 89 0.54 6.31 1.15
CA SER A 89 -0.27 7.33 1.83
C SER A 89 -0.06 8.74 1.27
N LEU A 90 1.18 9.10 0.92
CA LEU A 90 1.48 10.38 0.28
C LEU A 90 0.83 10.49 -1.10
N PHE A 91 0.89 9.44 -1.93
CA PHE A 91 0.26 9.45 -3.26
C PHE A 91 -1.26 9.59 -3.18
N TYR A 92 -1.93 8.82 -2.32
CA TYR A 92 -3.37 8.95 -2.11
C TYR A 92 -3.76 10.37 -1.65
N ARG A 93 -3.01 10.97 -0.72
CA ARG A 93 -3.30 12.34 -0.25
C ARG A 93 -3.03 13.39 -1.30
N ALA A 94 -1.95 13.26 -2.08
CA ALA A 94 -1.65 14.19 -3.17
C ALA A 94 -2.79 14.22 -4.20
N ARG A 95 -3.30 13.04 -4.57
CA ARG A 95 -4.45 12.91 -5.48
C ARG A 95 -5.73 13.53 -4.91
N ALA A 96 -5.98 13.35 -3.61
CA ALA A 96 -7.16 13.95 -2.98
C ALA A 96 -7.14 15.48 -3.05
N VAL A 97 -5.97 16.11 -2.93
CA VAL A 97 -5.81 17.57 -3.06
C VAL A 97 -6.08 18.03 -4.50
N ASP A 98 -5.77 17.24 -5.51
CA ASP A 98 -6.03 17.58 -6.92
C ASP A 98 -7.49 17.35 -7.32
N GLY A 99 -8.17 16.35 -6.73
CA GLY A 99 -9.60 16.11 -6.95
C GLY A 99 -10.54 17.16 -6.35
N ASP A 100 -10.06 17.93 -5.37
CA ASP A 100 -10.79 19.01 -4.72
C ASP A 100 -10.69 20.36 -5.46
N ARG A 101 -9.99 20.42 -6.60
CA ARG A 101 -9.85 21.62 -7.46
C ARG A 101 -10.70 21.55 -8.71
#